data_AF-A0A957WP38-F1
#
_entry.id   AF-A0A957WP38-F1
#
_cell.length_a   1.000
_cell.length_b   1.000
_cell.length_c   1.000
_cell.angle_alpha   90.00
_cell.angle_beta   90.00
_cell.angle_gamma   90.00
#
_symmetry.space_group_name_H-M   'P 1'
#
loop_
_entity.id
_entity.type
_entity.pdbx_description
1 polymer ?
#
loop_
_entity_poly.entity_id
_entity_poly.type
_entity_poly.pdbx_seq_one_letter_code
_entity_poly.pdbx_strand_id
1 'polypeptide(L)'
;QQRDFTRGLQAVEEALERIAATDECHMEAESLRVRGELLLQRSVQNDNPDADQEAAEACFQQALQVARRQQAKSLELRAATSLARLWQATSRSAEAKQLLASLYAWFSEGFDTPDLQTAQALIVRL
;
A
#
# COMPACT_ATOMS: atom_id res chain seq x y z
N GLN A 1 12.46 -3.74 41.17
CA GLN A 1 12.52 -4.78 40.12
C GLN A 1 11.37 -4.70 39.11
N GLN A 2 10.09 -4.55 39.49
CA GLN A 2 8.99 -4.49 38.48
C GLN A 2 8.74 -3.10 37.86
N ARG A 3 9.17 -2.01 38.52
CA ARG A 3 9.05 -0.62 38.02
C ARG A 3 10.07 -0.22 36.95
N ASP A 4 11.23 -0.88 36.88
CA ASP A 4 12.25 -0.57 35.87
C ASP A 4 11.91 -1.16 34.50
N PHE A 5 11.15 -2.26 34.47
CA PHE A 5 10.76 -2.95 33.24
C PHE A 5 9.72 -2.16 32.42
N THR A 6 8.73 -1.58 33.08
CA THR A 6 7.71 -0.74 32.43
C THR A 6 8.31 0.53 31.84
N ARG A 7 9.29 1.13 32.53
CA ARG A 7 9.99 2.32 32.06
C ARG A 7 10.90 2.02 30.87
N GLY A 8 11.51 0.82 30.86
CA GLY A 8 12.25 0.32 29.71
C GLY A 8 11.36 0.05 28.49
N LEU A 9 10.16 -0.49 28.69
CA LEU A 9 9.20 -0.74 27.60
C LEU A 9 8.66 0.57 27.02
N GLN A 10 8.30 1.52 27.87
CA GLN A 10 7.81 2.83 27.45
C GLN A 10 8.88 3.64 26.68
N ALA A 11 10.15 3.55 27.10
CA ALA A 11 11.25 4.17 26.36
C ALA A 11 11.51 3.52 24.98
N VAL A 12 11.19 2.24 24.81
CA VAL A 12 11.26 1.54 23.51
C VAL A 12 10.09 1.93 22.61
N GLU A 13 8.88 2.07 23.15
CA GLU A 13 7.71 2.58 22.42
C GLU A 13 7.93 4.03 21.97
N GLU A 14 8.40 4.91 22.86
CA GLU A 14 8.74 6.30 22.53
C GLU A 14 9.90 6.40 21.51
N ALA A 15 10.82 5.42 21.49
CA ALA A 15 11.87 5.33 20.49
C ALA A 15 11.36 4.84 19.12
N LEU A 16 10.39 3.92 19.09
CA LEU A 16 9.72 3.46 17.86
C LEU A 16 8.82 4.56 17.27
N GLU A 17 8.13 5.34 18.10
CA GLU A 17 7.37 6.52 17.69
C GLU A 17 8.27 7.62 17.10
N ARG A 18 9.49 7.79 17.63
CA ARG A 18 10.47 8.73 17.06
C ARG A 18 11.13 8.24 15.77
N ILE A 19 11.22 6.94 15.55
CA ILE A 19 11.73 6.35 14.30
C ILE A 19 10.66 6.41 13.20
N ALA A 20 9.36 6.34 13.55
CA ALA A 20 8.27 6.68 12.64
C ALA A 20 8.25 8.19 12.28
N ALA A 21 8.83 9.05 13.12
CA ALA A 21 8.81 10.51 12.97
C ALA A 21 9.81 11.12 11.95
N THR A 22 10.45 10.32 11.09
CA THR A 22 11.06 10.87 9.86
C THR A 22 10.11 10.62 8.68
N ASP A 23 9.46 11.69 8.23
CA ASP A 23 8.55 11.79 7.07
C ASP A 23 9.13 11.22 5.76
N GLU A 24 10.43 10.97 5.71
CA GLU A 24 11.13 10.41 4.54
C GLU A 24 10.78 8.94 4.28
N CYS A 25 10.48 8.15 5.32
CA CYS A 25 10.06 6.76 5.14
C CYS A 25 8.64 6.70 4.55
N HIS A 26 7.68 7.46 5.07
CA HIS A 26 6.32 7.50 4.52
C HIS A 26 6.28 7.89 3.04
N MET A 27 7.22 8.74 2.60
CA MET A 27 7.35 9.11 1.19
C MET A 27 7.87 7.99 0.29
N GLU A 28 8.59 6.99 0.79
CA GLU A 28 9.16 5.92 -0.05
C GLU A 28 8.06 5.06 -0.69
N ALA A 29 7.12 4.55 0.11
CA ALA A 29 6.00 3.75 -0.39
C ALA A 29 5.12 4.56 -1.36
N GLU A 30 4.85 5.83 -1.03
CA GLU A 30 4.04 6.69 -1.87
C GLU A 30 4.76 7.08 -3.16
N SER A 31 6.08 7.33 -3.12
CA SER A 31 6.89 7.63 -4.31
C SER A 31 6.93 6.45 -5.27
N LEU A 32 7.09 5.24 -4.75
CA LEU A 32 7.00 4.00 -5.54
C LEU A 32 5.62 3.85 -6.17
N ARG A 33 4.55 4.08 -5.39
CA ARG A 33 3.17 4.02 -5.91
C ARG A 33 2.94 5.04 -7.02
N VAL A 34 3.32 6.30 -6.82
CA VAL A 34 3.18 7.37 -7.83
C VAL A 34 3.99 7.03 -9.09
N ARG A 35 5.20 6.49 -8.95
CA ARG A 35 5.99 6.03 -10.10
C ARG A 35 5.26 4.95 -10.89
N GLY A 36 4.61 3.99 -10.22
CA GLY A 36 3.79 2.97 -10.87
C GLY A 36 2.61 3.56 -11.65
N GLU A 37 1.89 4.52 -11.07
CA GLU A 37 0.78 5.20 -11.76
C GLU A 37 1.25 5.95 -13.02
N LEU A 38 2.39 6.64 -12.95
CA LEU A 38 2.96 7.34 -14.10
C LEU A 38 3.38 6.38 -15.22
N LEU A 39 3.92 5.20 -14.87
CA LEU A 39 4.24 4.15 -15.83
C LEU A 39 2.97 3.62 -16.51
N LEU A 40 1.88 3.41 -15.77
CA LEU A 40 0.59 3.02 -16.38
C LEU A 40 0.01 4.10 -17.30
N GLN A 41 0.12 5.38 -16.91
CA GLN A 41 -0.31 6.47 -17.78
C GLN A 41 0.49 6.50 -19.09
N ARG A 42 1.80 6.22 -19.01
CA ARG A 42 2.67 6.12 -20.17
C ARG A 42 2.36 4.88 -21.02
N SER A 43 2.03 3.74 -20.40
CA SER A 43 1.74 2.50 -21.13
C SER A 43 0.56 2.67 -22.09
N VAL A 44 -0.44 3.48 -21.73
CA VAL A 44 -1.60 3.80 -22.58
C VAL A 44 -1.21 4.56 -23.85
N GLN A 45 -0.06 5.23 -23.85
CA GLN A 45 0.43 6.08 -24.94
C GLN A 45 1.48 5.40 -25.83
N ASN A 46 1.97 4.21 -25.43
CA ASN A 46 3.08 3.51 -26.08
C ASN A 46 2.59 2.31 -26.91
N ASP A 47 3.31 2.02 -27.99
CA ASP A 47 3.05 0.84 -28.86
C ASP A 47 3.36 -0.50 -28.17
N ASN A 48 4.14 -0.49 -27.09
CA ASN A 48 4.44 -1.67 -26.27
C ASN A 48 4.08 -1.39 -24.79
N PRO A 49 2.82 -1.61 -24.39
CA PRO A 49 2.36 -1.33 -23.03
C PRO A 49 2.91 -2.31 -22.00
N ASP A 50 3.31 -3.53 -22.40
CA ASP A 50 3.62 -4.64 -21.49
C ASP A 50 4.81 -4.31 -20.58
N ALA A 51 5.89 -3.74 -21.13
CA ALA A 51 7.07 -3.38 -20.35
C ALA A 51 6.77 -2.31 -19.28
N ASP A 52 5.90 -1.34 -19.60
CA ASP A 52 5.51 -0.30 -18.66
C ASP A 52 4.53 -0.83 -17.60
N GLN A 53 3.64 -1.76 -17.97
CA GLN A 53 2.75 -2.45 -17.04
C GLN A 53 3.52 -3.35 -16.06
N GLU A 54 4.50 -4.12 -16.54
CA GLU A 54 5.37 -4.94 -15.69
C GLU A 54 6.17 -4.07 -14.71
N ALA A 55 6.75 -2.97 -15.20
CA ALA A 55 7.48 -2.03 -14.35
C ALA A 55 6.56 -1.34 -13.32
N ALA A 56 5.31 -1.04 -13.69
CA ALA A 56 4.32 -0.51 -12.77
C ALA A 56 3.93 -1.52 -11.69
N GLU A 57 3.68 -2.78 -12.06
CA GLU A 57 3.41 -3.87 -11.11
C GLU A 57 4.53 -4.01 -10.09
N ALA A 58 5.80 -4.02 -10.55
CA ALA A 58 6.96 -4.08 -9.68
C ALA A 58 7.03 -2.89 -8.71
N CYS A 59 6.69 -1.67 -9.17
CA CYS A 59 6.63 -0.49 -8.31
C CYS A 59 5.56 -0.63 -7.21
N PHE A 60 4.36 -1.11 -7.55
CA PHE A 60 3.29 -1.28 -6.57
C PHE A 60 3.60 -2.39 -5.56
N GLN A 61 4.20 -3.50 -5.99
CA GLN A 61 4.64 -4.58 -5.10
C GLN A 61 5.71 -4.09 -4.11
N GLN A 62 6.68 -3.29 -4.58
CA GLN A 62 7.67 -2.67 -3.70
C GLN A 62 7.04 -1.66 -2.74
N ALA A 63 6.13 -0.81 -3.23
CA ALA A 63 5.38 0.13 -2.38
C ALA A 63 4.63 -0.62 -1.25
N LEU A 64 3.98 -1.74 -1.58
CA LEU A 64 3.28 -2.59 -0.62
C LEU A 64 4.24 -3.16 0.43
N GLN A 65 5.40 -3.65 0.01
CA GLN A 65 6.43 -4.19 0.93
C GLN A 65 6.97 -3.11 1.87
N VAL A 66 7.25 -1.92 1.35
CA VAL A 66 7.73 -0.77 2.12
C VAL A 66 6.65 -0.32 3.11
N ALA A 67 5.40 -0.18 2.69
CA ALA A 67 4.30 0.20 3.56
C ALA A 67 4.06 -0.83 4.69
N ARG A 68 4.17 -2.13 4.39
CA ARG A 68 4.13 -3.21 5.40
C ARG A 68 5.24 -3.08 6.42
N ARG A 69 6.49 -2.85 5.96
CA ARG A 69 7.65 -2.67 6.83
C ARG A 69 7.47 -1.46 7.76
N GLN A 70 6.89 -0.39 7.25
CA GLN A 70 6.60 0.84 7.99
C GLN A 70 5.34 0.75 8.85
N GLN A 71 4.61 -0.38 8.79
CA GLN A 71 3.30 -0.54 9.42
C GLN A 71 2.28 0.54 9.01
N ALA A 72 2.48 1.15 7.84
CA ALA A 72 1.66 2.22 7.31
C ALA A 72 0.43 1.65 6.58
N LYS A 73 -0.60 1.28 7.34
CA LYS A 73 -1.78 0.57 6.82
C LYS A 73 -2.52 1.30 5.72
N SER A 74 -2.66 2.62 5.81
CA SER A 74 -3.26 3.44 4.75
C SER A 74 -2.46 3.36 3.45
N LEU A 75 -1.13 3.51 3.51
CA LEU A 75 -0.25 3.40 2.34
C LEU A 75 -0.26 1.98 1.76
N GLU A 76 -0.33 0.96 2.63
CA GLU A 76 -0.45 -0.44 2.22
C GLU A 76 -1.73 -0.64 1.39
N LEU A 77 -2.86 -0.13 1.86
CA LEU A 77 -4.14 -0.21 1.16
C LEU A 77 -4.13 0.55 -0.17
N ARG A 78 -3.52 1.74 -0.21
CA ARG A 78 -3.39 2.54 -1.44
C ARG A 78 -2.57 1.83 -2.50
N ALA A 79 -1.40 1.30 -2.14
CA ALA A 79 -0.56 0.55 -3.06
C ALA A 79 -1.27 -0.73 -3.57
N ALA A 80 -1.93 -1.47 -2.67
CA ALA A 80 -2.72 -2.65 -3.04
C ALA A 80 -3.89 -2.32 -3.98
N THR A 81 -4.54 -1.17 -3.78
CA THR A 81 -5.62 -0.70 -4.65
C THR A 81 -5.11 -0.42 -6.05
N SER A 82 -3.98 0.27 -6.20
CA SER A 82 -3.33 0.50 -7.50
C SER A 82 -2.95 -0.82 -8.19
N LEU A 83 -2.34 -1.75 -7.45
CA LEU A 83 -1.97 -3.07 -7.97
C LEU A 83 -3.21 -3.88 -8.42
N ALA A 84 -4.26 -3.88 -7.61
CA ALA A 84 -5.52 -4.56 -7.92
C ALA A 84 -6.20 -3.98 -9.17
N ARG A 85 -6.10 -2.66 -9.42
CA ARG A 85 -6.58 -2.04 -10.66
C ARG A 85 -5.80 -2.52 -11.88
N LEU A 86 -4.47 -2.60 -11.77
CA LEU A 86 -3.62 -3.13 -12.84
C LEU A 86 -3.98 -4.59 -13.15
N TRP A 87 -4.05 -5.44 -12.12
CA TRP A 87 -4.42 -6.85 -12.27
C TRP A 87 -5.81 -7.04 -12.84
N GLN A 88 -6.79 -6.20 -12.47
CA GLN A 88 -8.09 -6.23 -13.14
C GLN A 88 -7.97 -5.98 -14.64
N ALA A 89 -7.19 -4.97 -15.04
CA ALA A 89 -6.98 -4.62 -16.44
C ALA A 89 -6.24 -5.72 -17.23
N THR A 90 -5.40 -6.51 -16.55
CA THR A 90 -4.64 -7.63 -17.14
C THR A 90 -5.28 -9.00 -16.88
N SER A 91 -6.60 -9.05 -16.65
CA SER A 91 -7.40 -10.29 -16.48
C SER A 91 -7.05 -11.16 -15.26
N ARG A 92 -6.40 -10.58 -14.24
CA ARG A 92 -6.03 -11.20 -12.95
C ARG A 92 -6.95 -10.78 -11.80
N SER A 93 -8.26 -10.67 -12.08
CA SER A 93 -9.26 -10.17 -11.10
C SER A 93 -9.37 -11.01 -9.82
N ALA A 94 -9.16 -12.32 -9.89
CA ALA A 94 -9.20 -13.18 -8.71
C ALA A 94 -8.06 -12.85 -7.72
N GLU A 95 -6.85 -12.65 -8.22
CA GLU A 95 -5.68 -12.24 -7.43
C GLU A 95 -5.88 -10.84 -6.83
N ALA A 96 -6.42 -9.91 -7.64
CA ALA A 96 -6.77 -8.56 -7.21
C ALA A 96 -7.77 -8.57 -6.04
N LYS A 97 -8.81 -9.39 -6.15
CA LYS A 97 -9.85 -9.50 -5.12
C LYS A 97 -9.29 -10.11 -3.85
N GLN A 98 -8.51 -11.19 -3.97
CA GLN A 98 -7.90 -11.86 -2.81
C GLN A 98 -6.97 -10.90 -2.05
N LEU A 99 -6.06 -10.21 -2.76
CA LEU A 99 -5.16 -9.25 -2.14
C LEU A 99 -5.94 -8.15 -1.43
N LEU A 100 -6.85 -7.49 -2.13
CA LEU A 100 -7.49 -6.29 -1.62
C LEU A 100 -8.50 -6.60 -0.50
N ALA A 101 -9.28 -7.67 -0.62
CA ALA A 101 -10.20 -8.10 0.45
C ALA A 101 -9.45 -8.51 1.71
N SER A 102 -8.30 -9.19 1.57
CA SER A 102 -7.48 -9.58 2.71
C SER A 102 -6.98 -8.38 3.49
N LEU A 103 -6.62 -7.27 2.83
CA LEU A 103 -6.14 -6.05 3.48
C LEU A 103 -7.28 -5.20 4.04
N TYR A 104 -8.38 -5.07 3.28
CA TYR A 104 -9.57 -4.33 3.70
C TYR A 104 -10.15 -4.88 5.02
N ALA A 105 -10.11 -6.20 5.21
CA ALA A 105 -10.62 -6.86 6.41
C ALA A 105 -9.83 -6.55 7.71
N TRP A 106 -8.63 -5.97 7.62
CA TRP A 106 -7.86 -5.57 8.82
C TRP A 106 -8.35 -4.26 9.43
N PHE A 107 -9.11 -3.46 8.68
CA PHE A 107 -9.62 -2.20 9.15
C PHE A 107 -10.91 -2.44 9.94
N SER A 108 -10.96 -1.89 11.16
CA SER A 108 -12.18 -1.83 11.98
C SER A 108 -12.80 -0.43 12.01
N GLU A 109 -12.10 0.57 11.49
CA GLU A 109 -12.48 1.99 11.48
C GLU A 109 -11.92 2.69 10.23
N GLY A 110 -12.31 3.95 10.01
CA GLY A 110 -11.86 4.76 8.87
C GLY A 110 -12.54 4.43 7.53
N PHE A 111 -13.66 3.70 7.54
CA PHE A 111 -14.41 3.33 6.33
C PHE A 111 -15.00 4.52 5.55
N ASP A 112 -15.01 5.69 6.16
CA ASP A 112 -15.34 6.99 5.55
C ASP A 112 -14.16 7.63 4.80
N THR A 113 -12.94 7.11 4.94
CA THR A 113 -11.77 7.62 4.23
C THR A 113 -11.82 7.28 2.73
N PRO A 114 -11.29 8.16 1.85
CA PRO A 114 -11.29 7.92 0.41
C PRO A 114 -10.62 6.60 -0.01
N ASP A 115 -9.55 6.21 0.69
CA ASP A 115 -8.81 4.99 0.36
C ASP A 115 -9.63 3.74 0.62
N LEU A 116 -10.32 3.65 1.76
CA LEU A 116 -11.18 2.52 2.09
C LEU A 116 -12.44 2.47 1.22
N GLN A 117 -13.06 3.61 0.93
CA GLN A 117 -14.20 3.65 -0.01
C GLN A 117 -13.79 3.19 -1.42
N THR A 118 -12.62 3.62 -1.88
CA THR A 118 -12.08 3.22 -3.18
C THR A 118 -11.79 1.72 -3.22
N ALA A 119 -11.17 1.18 -2.16
CA ALA A 119 -10.89 -0.25 -2.07
C ALA A 119 -12.18 -1.08 -2.02
N GLN A 120 -13.19 -0.65 -1.26
CA GLN A 120 -14.49 -1.32 -1.19
C GLN A 120 -15.19 -1.36 -2.55
N ALA A 121 -15.26 -0.22 -3.24
CA ALA A 121 -15.85 -0.14 -4.57
C ALA A 121 -15.10 -1.06 -5.56
N LEU A 122 -13.77 -1.16 -5.42
CA LEU A 122 -12.95 -2.06 -6.21
C LEU A 122 -13.25 -3.55 -5.91
N ILE A 123 -13.39 -3.94 -4.64
CA ILE A 123 -13.73 -5.32 -4.26
C ILE A 123 -15.10 -5.74 -4.81
N VAL A 124 -16.07 -4.83 -4.81
CA VAL A 124 -17.44 -5.11 -5.30
C VAL A 124 -17.48 -5.33 -6.81
N ARG A 125 -16.63 -4.63 -7.57
CA ARG A 125 -16.57 -4.75 -9.04
C ARG A 125 -15.66 -5.88 -9.55
N LEU A 126 -14.85 -6.50 -8.68
CA LEU A 126 -13.96 -7.63 -8.97
C LEU A 126 -14.67 -8.96 -8.79
#